data_AF-A0A3D9UCE7-F1
#
_entry.id   AF-A0A3D9UCE7-F1
#
_cell.length_a   1.000
_cell.length_b   1.000
_cell.length_c   1.000
_cell.angle_alpha   90.00
_cell.angle_beta   90.00
_cell.angle_gamma   90.00
#
_symmetry.space_group_name_H-M   'P 1'
#
loop_
_entity.id
_entity.type
_entity.pdbx_description
1 polymer ?
#
loop_
_entity_poly.entity_id
_entity_poly.type
_entity_poly.pdbx_seq_one_letter_code
_entity_poly.pdbx_strand_id
1 'polypeptide(L)'
;MGVLEKFGPNLGRPYVDTLYGSDFPNMKELRIQHAGDPIRAFFAFDPQRCAIVLCAGNKTGTNEKRFYKDMIRKADFEYRRHLDNLEK
;
A
#
# COMPACT_ATOMS: atom_id res chain seq x y z
N MET A 1 12.21 7.96 12.69
CA MET A 1 12.47 7.70 11.26
C MET A 1 11.77 6.40 10.90
N GLY A 2 10.78 6.47 10.01
CA GLY A 2 10.02 5.29 9.58
C GLY A 2 10.87 4.33 8.76
N VAL A 3 10.55 3.03 8.77
CA VAL A 3 11.32 2.03 8.01
C VAL A 3 11.25 2.30 6.49
N LEU A 4 10.07 2.67 5.97
CA LEU A 4 9.91 3.03 4.57
C LEU A 4 10.69 4.30 4.18
N GLU A 5 10.73 5.30 5.06
CA GLU A 5 11.48 6.55 4.85
C GLU A 5 13.00 6.28 4.76
N LYS A 6 13.51 5.37 5.60
CA LYS A 6 14.94 5.06 5.65
C LYS A 6 15.41 4.21 4.46
N PHE A 7 14.60 3.25 4.02
CA PHE A 7 15.02 2.25 3.04
C PHE A 7 14.39 2.45 1.66
N GLY A 8 13.33 3.25 1.56
CA GLY A 8 12.66 3.60 0.31
C GLY A 8 12.33 2.37 -0.55
N PRO A 9 12.60 2.40 -1.87
CA PRO A 9 12.26 1.30 -2.78
C PRO A 9 13.07 0.01 -2.53
N ASN A 10 14.15 0.06 -1.76
CA ASN A 10 14.95 -1.12 -1.41
C ASN A 10 14.35 -1.91 -0.23
N LEU A 11 13.30 -1.39 0.42
CA LEU A 11 12.59 -2.12 1.46
C LEU A 11 11.80 -3.28 0.85
N GLY A 12 12.21 -4.50 1.17
CA GLY A 12 11.58 -5.73 0.67
C GLY A 12 10.89 -6.55 1.77
N ARG A 13 10.70 -7.83 1.49
CA ARG A 13 10.16 -8.79 2.47
C ARG A 13 11.07 -8.88 3.70
N PRO A 14 10.52 -9.04 4.92
CA PRO A 14 9.11 -9.29 5.23
C PRO A 14 8.25 -8.03 5.43
N TYR A 15 8.80 -6.82 5.28
CA TYR A 15 8.08 -5.58 5.62
C TYR A 15 7.24 -5.04 4.47
N VAL A 16 7.65 -5.33 3.24
CA VAL A 16 6.95 -4.92 2.02
C VAL A 16 6.68 -6.13 1.15
N ASP A 17 5.52 -6.15 0.50
CA ASP A 17 5.21 -7.07 -0.59
C ASP A 17 4.53 -6.35 -1.76
N THR A 18 4.54 -6.98 -2.93
CA THR A 18 3.82 -6.47 -4.11
C THR A 18 2.38 -6.98 -4.09
N LEU A 19 1.43 -6.09 -4.37
CA LEU A 19 0.00 -6.44 -4.43
C LEU A 19 -0.38 -6.84 -5.84
N TYR A 20 -0.78 -8.10 -6.01
CA TYR A 20 -1.28 -8.63 -7.27
C TYR A 20 -2.78 -8.37 -7.43
N GLY A 21 -3.23 -8.07 -8.65
CA GLY A 21 -4.64 -7.80 -8.98
C GLY A 21 -5.05 -6.33 -8.87
N SER A 22 -4.09 -5.45 -8.61
CA SER A 22 -4.22 -3.99 -8.75
C SER A 22 -4.20 -3.58 -10.23
N ASP A 23 -4.94 -2.53 -10.59
CA ASP A 23 -4.84 -1.88 -11.90
C ASP A 23 -3.44 -1.28 -12.14
N PHE A 24 -2.71 -1.01 -11.06
CA PHE A 24 -1.37 -0.42 -11.06
C PHE A 24 -0.30 -1.45 -10.65
N PRO A 25 0.68 -1.76 -11.52
CA PRO A 25 1.66 -2.83 -11.26
C PRO A 25 2.70 -2.47 -10.18
N ASN A 26 2.83 -1.19 -9.83
CA ASN A 26 3.73 -0.70 -8.78
C ASN A 26 3.08 -0.67 -7.37
N MET A 27 1.85 -1.16 -7.23
CA MET A 27 1.11 -1.20 -5.97
C MET A 27 1.74 -2.16 -4.96
N LYS A 28 1.95 -1.70 -3.73
CA LYS A 28 2.65 -2.43 -2.67
C LYS A 28 1.91 -2.38 -1.34
N GLU A 29 2.16 -3.36 -0.48
CA GLU A 29 1.73 -3.32 0.92
C GLU A 29 2.93 -3.12 1.86
N LEU A 30 2.72 -2.31 2.91
CA LEU A 30 3.50 -2.32 4.13
C LEU A 30 2.84 -3.25 5.15
N ARG A 31 3.63 -4.16 5.70
CA ARG A 31 3.22 -5.13 6.70
C ARG A 31 3.64 -4.61 8.07
N ILE A 32 2.69 -4.03 8.78
CA ILE A 32 2.91 -3.39 10.08
C ILE A 32 2.32 -4.29 11.16
N GLN A 33 3.08 -4.49 12.24
CA GLN A 33 2.60 -5.14 13.46
C GLN A 33 2.42 -4.05 14.52
N HIS A 34 1.20 -3.88 15.03
CA HIS A 34 0.91 -2.88 16.04
C HIS A 34 0.06 -3.49 17.15
N ALA A 35 0.57 -3.53 18.38
CA ALA A 35 -0.15 -4.04 19.57
C ALA A 35 -0.78 -5.45 19.39
N GLY A 36 -0.18 -6.31 18.56
CA GLY A 36 -0.74 -7.65 18.25
C GLY A 36 -1.61 -7.68 16.99
N ASP A 37 -2.01 -6.53 16.45
CA ASP A 37 -2.77 -6.43 15.22
C ASP A 37 -1.89 -6.28 13.95
N PRO A 38 -2.11 -7.13 12.93
CA PRO A 38 -1.51 -6.99 11.61
C PRO A 38 -2.21 -5.89 10.81
N ILE A 39 -1.64 -4.69 10.84
CA ILE A 39 -2.06 -3.59 9.97
C ILE A 39 -1.39 -3.76 8.59
N ARG A 40 -2.16 -3.55 7.53
CA ARG A 40 -1.66 -3.47 6.15
C ARG A 40 -1.94 -2.09 5.60
N ALA A 41 -0.90 -1.36 5.24
CA ALA A 41 -1.01 -0.08 4.56
C ALA A 41 -0.61 -0.26 3.10
N PHE A 42 -1.45 0.16 2.17
CA PHE A 42 -1.18 0.04 0.74
C PHE A 42 -0.60 1.36 0.25
N PHE A 43 0.43 1.27 -0.57
CA PHE A 43 1.15 2.42 -1.05
C PHE A 43 1.71 2.17 -2.46
N ALA A 44 2.02 3.26 -3.15
CA ALA A 44 2.73 3.25 -4.42
C ALA A 44 3.76 4.38 -4.44
N PHE A 45 4.79 4.23 -5.27
CA PHE A 45 5.66 5.35 -5.62
C PHE A 45 5.05 6.06 -6.82
N ASP A 46 4.81 7.37 -6.68
CA ASP A 46 4.32 8.20 -7.77
C ASP A 46 5.43 8.56 -8.78
N PRO A 47 5.12 9.24 -9.90
CA PRO A 47 6.13 9.65 -10.89
C PRO A 47 7.23 10.56 -10.32
N GLN A 48 6.97 11.27 -9.23
CA GLN A 48 7.94 12.13 -8.54
C GLN A 48 8.81 11.34 -7.55
N ARG A 49 8.66 10.01 -7.50
CA ARG A 49 9.38 9.08 -6.61
C ARG A 49 9.04 9.28 -5.13
N CYS A 50 7.87 9.85 -4.85
CA CYS A 50 7.34 9.94 -3.49
C CYS A 50 6.50 8.70 -3.18
N ALA A 51 6.71 8.11 -2.00
CA ALA A 51 5.86 7.04 -1.52
C ALA A 51 4.55 7.62 -0.97
N ILE A 52 3.44 7.27 -1.58
CA ILE A 52 2.10 7.74 -1.20
C ILE A 52 1.34 6.59 -0.57
N VAL A 53 0.95 6.75 0.70
CA VAL A 53 0.07 5.79 1.39
C VAL A 53 -1.37 6.09 0.99
N LEU A 54 -2.06 5.08 0.46
CA LEU A 54 -3.36 5.22 -0.18
C LEU A 54 -4.50 4.78 0.74
N CYS A 55 -4.27 3.69 1.48
CA CYS A 55 -5.22 3.21 2.48
C CYS A 55 -4.51 2.32 3.52
N ALA A 56 -5.14 2.10 4.67
CA ALA A 56 -4.67 1.16 5.66
C ALA A 56 -5.84 0.45 6.34
N GLY A 57 -5.63 -0.82 6.73
CA GLY A 57 -6.65 -1.62 7.38
C GLY A 57 -6.05 -2.69 8.28
N ASN A 58 -6.78 -3.04 9.33
CA ASN A 58 -6.46 -4.19 10.17
C ASN A 58 -6.94 -5.47 9.48
N LYS A 59 -6.04 -6.45 9.32
CA LYS A 59 -6.34 -7.74 8.70
C LYS A 59 -7.02 -8.73 9.66
N THR A 60 -6.98 -8.50 10.98
CA THR A 60 -7.54 -9.42 12.00
C THR A 60 -8.99 -9.80 11.71
N GLY A 61 -9.32 -11.09 11.84
CA GLY A 61 -10.69 -11.61 11.80
C GLY A 61 -11.42 -11.48 10.45
N THR A 62 -10.76 -11.00 9.39
CA THR A 62 -11.38 -10.78 8.08
C THR A 62 -11.03 -11.93 7.13
N ASN A 63 -11.96 -12.30 6.24
CA ASN A 63 -11.65 -13.18 5.11
C ASN A 63 -10.58 -12.50 4.24
N GLU A 64 -9.37 -13.07 4.21
CA GLU A 64 -8.22 -12.43 3.58
C GLU A 64 -8.46 -12.06 2.11
N LYS A 65 -9.12 -12.95 1.35
CA LYS A 65 -9.41 -12.70 -0.07
C LYS A 65 -10.30 -11.47 -0.24
N ARG A 66 -11.32 -11.32 0.61
CA ARG A 66 -12.20 -10.16 0.59
C ARG A 66 -11.47 -8.89 1.03
N PHE A 67 -10.68 -8.99 2.11
CA PHE A 67 -9.86 -7.87 2.59
C PHE A 67 -8.98 -7.30 1.47
N TYR A 68 -8.17 -8.16 0.82
CA TYR A 68 -7.28 -7.72 -0.25
C TYR A 68 -8.06 -7.15 -1.44
N LYS A 69 -9.14 -7.81 -1.87
CA LYS A 69 -9.98 -7.33 -2.97
C LYS A 69 -10.54 -5.93 -2.71
N ASP A 70 -11.06 -5.69 -1.50
CA ASP A 70 -11.69 -4.41 -1.14
C ASP A 70 -10.63 -3.31 -0.94
N MET A 71 -9.49 -3.64 -0.33
CA MET A 71 -8.38 -2.70 -0.12
C MET A 71 -7.68 -2.32 -1.43
N ILE A 72 -7.47 -3.26 -2.35
CA ILE A 72 -6.90 -3.00 -3.68
C ILE A 72 -7.80 -2.02 -4.44
N ARG A 73 -9.10 -2.28 -4.50
CA ARG A 73 -10.06 -1.38 -5.16
C ARG A 73 -10.01 0.05 -4.63
N LYS A 74 -9.87 0.22 -3.31
CA LYS A 74 -9.72 1.54 -2.67
C LYS A 74 -8.39 2.18 -3.05
N ALA A 75 -7.30 1.42 -2.99
CA ALA A 75 -5.97 1.93 -3.32
C ALA A 75 -5.88 2.36 -4.79
N ASP A 76 -6.45 1.59 -5.72
CA ASP A 76 -6.49 1.92 -7.14
C ASP A 76 -7.27 3.21 -7.40
N PHE A 77 -8.41 3.39 -6.73
CA PHE A 77 -9.19 4.62 -6.83
C PHE A 77 -8.40 5.83 -6.34
N GLU A 78 -7.82 5.76 -5.14
CA GLU A 78 -7.07 6.88 -4.56
C GLU A 78 -5.79 7.18 -5.36
N TYR A 79 -5.12 6.15 -5.90
CA TYR A 79 -3.90 6.37 -6.68
C TYR A 79 -4.20 6.99 -8.04
N ARG A 80 -5.26 6.55 -8.73
CA ARG A 80 -5.72 7.20 -9.96
C ARG A 80 -6.01 8.68 -9.71
N ARG A 81 -6.75 8.98 -8.65
CA ARG A 81 -7.05 10.35 -8.23
C ARG A 81 -5.79 11.17 -7.92
N HIS A 82 -4.78 10.56 -7.29
CA HIS A 82 -3.49 11.22 -7.04
C HIS A 82 -2.78 11.58 -8.35
N LEU A 83 -2.73 10.66 -9.30
CA LEU A 83 -2.12 10.89 -10.62
C LEU A 83 -2.84 12.00 -11.39
N ASP A 84 -4.18 11.98 -11.41
CA ASP A 84 -5.00 13.01 -12.08
C ASP A 84 -4.76 14.42 -11.50
N ASN A 85 -4.34 14.52 -10.24
CA ASN A 85 -4.00 15.80 -9.61
C ASN A 85 -2.56 16.24 -9.88
N LEU A 86 -1.65 15.32 -10.19
CA LEU A 86 -0.27 15.64 -10.57
C LEU A 86 -0.15 16.10 -12.02
N GLU A 87 -1.09 15.71 -12.89
CA GLU A 87 -1.14 16.13 -14.29
C GLU A 87 -1.78 17.51 -14.51
N LYS A 88 -2.25 18.17 -13.44
CA LYS A 88 -2.78 19.54 -13.44
C LYS A 88 -1.72 20.55 -13.06
#